data_AF-A0A4Y8VPX8-F1
#
_entry.id   AF-A0A4Y8VPX8-F1
#
_cell.length_a   1.000
_cell.length_b   1.000
_cell.length_c   1.000
_cell.angle_alpha   90.00
_cell.angle_beta   90.00
_cell.angle_gamma   90.00
#
_symmetry.space_group_name_H-M   'P 1'
#
loop_
_entity.id
_entity.type
_entity.pdbx_description
1 polymer ?
#
loop_
_entity_poly.entity_id
_entity_poly.type
_entity_poly.pdbx_seq_one_letter_code
_entity_poly.pdbx_strand_id
1 'polypeptide(L)'
;MKKYSLFLLNLGVMVLAFVFASCSGGSSSKLTNEGIFGEMPGYLLQYLDLKQKCVEELEFEDNKDKRDEIITKYIEEWNKILPSQKVQELREKPVSDSVPIISHRRVSFSKGLAGITDMEASMVGKYKVNLEVLAKAENPSYYNELCFMLDKNDSVIFPARVFFKNGRASIAYSICGDDRNGVKMFDGYRCALYALDKISKIVVPTDEELLSYVEKAKSNLEKIAKELLEDGIIENVEELTGIKQEENKEDAEQADMNKPGDVDLAYFELRGKVKSFTERNDDNSISYSFTEKGKWNTYNGRSIQNALSDVERDAQKRIIKYTEGEYDCIDTEEITYDSKTGWVSKIKHNGEGEDITTFTYDEKGYLIKKVCEGESWEMGAEEGEKFKDTTTYTYESFDEHGNWTARSAKSSDGRSWKETRRIQYYK
;
A
#
# COMPACT_ATOMS: atom_id res chain seq x y z
N MET A 1 14.93 -25.84 0.49
CA MET A 1 15.58 -24.56 0.88
C MET A 1 14.95 -23.41 0.11
N LYS A 2 13.91 -22.78 0.68
CA LYS A 2 13.36 -21.50 0.22
C LYS A 2 13.02 -20.67 1.46
N LYS A 3 13.41 -19.40 1.38
CA LYS A 3 13.47 -18.40 2.44
C LYS A 3 12.06 -17.95 2.86
N TYR A 4 11.66 -18.28 4.08
CA TYR A 4 10.68 -17.53 4.87
C TYR A 4 11.32 -17.34 6.25
N SER A 5 12.09 -16.26 6.37
CA SER A 5 12.73 -15.85 7.61
C SER A 5 12.43 -14.37 7.79
N LEU A 6 12.05 -14.01 9.01
CA LEU A 6 11.60 -12.69 9.49
C LEU A 6 10.20 -12.27 9.02
N PHE A 7 9.19 -12.61 9.82
CA PHE A 7 8.24 -11.61 10.34
C PHE A 7 7.42 -12.12 11.52
N LEU A 8 7.41 -13.44 11.78
CA LEU A 8 6.55 -14.07 12.81
C LEU A 8 7.29 -14.56 14.08
N LEU A 9 8.47 -14.04 14.40
CA LEU A 9 9.17 -14.39 15.66
C LEU A 9 8.96 -13.38 16.80
N ASN A 10 8.00 -12.47 16.67
CA ASN A 10 7.75 -11.41 17.66
C ASN A 10 6.30 -11.19 18.13
N LEU A 11 5.31 -12.01 17.75
CA LEU A 11 4.01 -12.00 18.44
C LEU A 11 3.43 -13.42 18.40
N GLY A 12 3.36 -14.06 19.56
CA GLY A 12 2.84 -15.42 19.72
C GLY A 12 1.33 -15.46 19.62
N VAL A 13 0.84 -16.32 18.74
CA VAL A 13 -0.56 -16.69 18.51
C VAL A 13 -1.13 -17.42 19.74
N MET A 14 -2.34 -17.03 20.20
CA MET A 14 -3.48 -17.95 20.40
C MET A 14 -4.79 -17.23 20.75
N VAL A 15 -5.86 -17.89 20.28
CA VAL A 15 -7.30 -17.58 20.29
C VAL A 15 -7.92 -17.88 21.66
N LEU A 16 -8.85 -17.04 22.16
CA LEU A 16 -10.20 -17.46 22.61
C LEU A 16 -11.09 -16.27 23.06
N ALA A 17 -12.39 -16.54 23.09
CA ALA A 17 -13.52 -15.62 23.04
C ALA A 17 -13.90 -14.83 24.32
N PHE A 18 -14.68 -13.77 24.08
CA PHE A 18 -15.87 -13.28 24.81
C PHE A 18 -15.80 -12.21 25.93
N VAL A 19 -16.72 -11.25 25.75
CA VAL A 19 -17.53 -10.41 26.68
C VAL A 19 -17.00 -9.04 27.15
N PHE A 20 -17.85 -8.04 26.87
CA PHE A 20 -17.78 -6.62 27.22
C PHE A 20 -17.57 -6.33 28.71
N ALA A 21 -16.77 -5.29 28.98
CA ALA A 21 -17.00 -4.38 30.10
C ALA A 21 -16.48 -2.98 29.73
N SER A 22 -17.40 -2.04 29.51
CA SER A 22 -17.12 -0.61 29.47
C SER A 22 -16.63 -0.16 30.85
N CYS A 23 -15.48 0.49 30.92
CA CYS A 23 -15.19 1.44 31.99
C CYS A 23 -14.31 2.59 31.48
N SER A 24 -14.74 3.76 31.92
CA SER A 24 -14.28 5.12 31.65
C SER A 24 -12.77 5.34 31.77
N GLY A 25 -12.19 5.97 30.76
CA GLY A 25 -10.86 6.57 30.74
C GLY A 25 -10.71 7.28 29.38
N GLY A 26 -10.11 8.46 29.34
CA GLY A 26 -10.13 9.33 28.15
C GLY A 26 -9.71 8.65 26.84
N SER A 27 -10.22 9.18 25.72
CA SER A 27 -10.00 8.70 24.34
C SER A 27 -8.55 8.32 24.06
N SER A 28 -8.27 7.06 23.68
CA SER A 28 -6.93 6.63 23.29
C SER A 28 -6.48 7.19 21.94
N SER A 29 -7.43 7.70 21.14
CA SER A 29 -7.25 8.31 19.82
C SER A 29 -6.80 9.77 19.81
N LYS A 30 -6.62 10.40 20.98
CA LYS A 30 -6.03 11.75 21.08
C LYS A 30 -4.60 11.67 21.55
N LEU A 31 -3.68 12.29 20.83
CA LEU A 31 -2.30 12.45 21.29
C LEU A 31 -2.25 13.36 22.52
N THR A 32 -1.42 12.98 23.48
CA THR A 32 -1.16 13.74 24.71
C THR A 32 0.13 14.52 24.62
N ASN A 33 1.13 14.02 23.88
CA ASN A 33 2.51 14.51 23.87
C ASN A 33 3.18 14.51 25.26
N GLU A 34 2.56 13.82 26.23
CA GLU A 34 3.01 13.75 27.63
C GLU A 34 3.82 12.48 27.92
N GLY A 35 3.84 11.52 26.99
CA GLY A 35 4.60 10.28 27.15
C GLY A 35 6.10 10.51 27.16
N ILE A 36 6.86 9.45 27.45
CA ILE A 36 8.33 9.50 27.57
C ILE A 36 9.04 9.97 26.29
N PHE A 37 8.38 9.88 25.14
CA PHE A 37 8.86 10.36 23.84
C PHE A 37 8.27 11.72 23.42
N GLY A 38 7.53 12.40 24.31
CA GLY A 38 7.04 13.75 24.10
C GLY A 38 6.22 13.90 22.81
N GLU A 39 6.56 14.93 22.02
CA GLU A 39 5.90 15.26 20.75
C GLU A 39 6.24 14.31 19.60
N MET A 40 7.22 13.41 19.76
CA MET A 40 7.74 12.60 18.65
C MET A 40 6.71 11.71 17.97
N PRO A 41 5.83 11.01 18.70
CA PRO A 41 4.81 10.22 18.04
C PRO A 41 3.91 11.05 17.12
N GLY A 42 3.60 12.28 17.50
CA GLY A 42 2.80 13.20 16.68
C GLY A 42 3.49 13.64 15.38
N TYR A 43 4.81 13.88 15.42
CA TYR A 43 5.58 14.17 14.20
C TYR A 43 5.65 12.95 13.28
N LEU A 44 5.82 11.75 13.84
CA LEU A 44 5.93 10.52 13.05
C LEU A 44 4.59 10.14 12.43
N LEU A 45 3.45 10.38 13.09
CA LEU A 45 2.13 10.19 12.50
C LEU A 45 1.94 11.08 11.26
N GLN A 46 2.27 12.37 11.36
CA GLN A 46 2.21 13.30 10.23
C GLN A 46 3.14 12.87 9.08
N TYR A 47 4.33 12.37 9.41
CA TYR A 47 5.24 11.82 8.40
C TYR A 47 4.64 10.61 7.66
N LEU A 48 4.03 9.66 8.37
CA LEU A 48 3.40 8.50 7.75
C LEU A 48 2.24 8.91 6.82
N ASP A 49 1.45 9.91 7.21
CA ASP A 49 0.36 10.43 6.39
C ASP A 49 0.89 11.10 5.11
N LEU A 50 1.93 11.92 5.22
CA LEU A 50 2.59 12.52 4.04
C LEU A 50 3.23 11.45 3.15
N LYS A 51 3.91 10.46 3.74
CA LYS A 51 4.54 9.38 2.98
C LYS A 51 3.50 8.56 2.24
N GLN A 52 2.38 8.21 2.89
CA GLN A 52 1.30 7.47 2.25
C GLN A 52 0.71 8.25 1.06
N LYS A 53 0.43 9.55 1.23
CA LYS A 53 -0.06 10.42 0.14
C LYS A 53 0.94 10.52 -1.01
N CYS A 54 2.23 10.67 -0.69
CA CYS A 54 3.29 10.70 -1.69
C CYS A 54 3.33 9.40 -2.51
N VAL A 55 3.31 8.24 -1.85
CA VAL A 55 3.30 6.92 -2.50
C VAL A 55 2.05 6.75 -3.36
N GLU A 56 0.88 7.19 -2.90
CA GLU A 56 -0.38 7.13 -3.65
C GLU A 56 -0.40 8.02 -4.89
N GLU A 57 0.12 9.24 -4.79
CA GLU A 57 0.23 10.17 -5.92
C GLU A 57 1.25 9.66 -6.95
N LEU A 58 2.38 9.12 -6.48
CA LEU A 58 3.41 8.51 -7.31
C LEU A 58 2.98 7.19 -7.96
N GLU A 59 2.03 6.45 -7.39
CA GLU A 59 1.56 5.19 -7.96
C GLU A 59 1.15 5.40 -9.43
N PHE A 60 0.36 6.43 -9.73
CA PHE A 60 -0.26 6.65 -11.04
C PHE A 60 0.45 7.65 -11.95
N GLU A 61 1.59 8.19 -11.52
CA GLU A 61 2.39 9.13 -12.32
C GLU A 61 3.56 8.41 -13.00
N ASP A 62 3.58 8.40 -14.33
CA ASP A 62 4.63 7.77 -15.13
C ASP A 62 5.66 8.78 -15.67
N ASN A 63 5.29 10.07 -15.75
CA ASN A 63 6.21 11.11 -16.21
C ASN A 63 7.25 11.44 -15.14
N LYS A 64 8.52 11.27 -15.48
CA LYS A 64 9.63 11.45 -14.55
C LYS A 64 9.68 12.84 -13.91
N ASP A 65 9.52 13.90 -14.70
CA ASP A 65 9.62 15.28 -14.20
C ASP A 65 8.49 15.58 -13.21
N LYS A 66 7.26 15.15 -13.53
CA LYS A 66 6.11 15.25 -12.61
C LYS A 66 6.31 14.44 -11.33
N ARG A 67 6.91 13.25 -11.41
CA ARG A 67 7.27 12.48 -10.20
C ARG A 67 8.24 13.26 -9.33
N ASP A 68 9.26 13.88 -9.90
CA ASP A 68 10.25 14.68 -9.16
C ASP A 68 9.60 15.92 -8.51
N GLU A 69 8.63 16.55 -9.18
CA GLU A 69 7.80 17.63 -8.61
C GLU A 69 6.97 17.15 -7.40
N ILE A 70 6.28 16.00 -7.53
CA ILE A 70 5.51 15.38 -6.44
C ILE A 70 6.41 15.10 -5.24
N ILE A 71 7.57 14.50 -5.47
CA ILE A 71 8.54 14.17 -4.41
C ILE A 71 9.01 15.45 -3.71
N THR A 72 9.36 16.48 -4.47
CA THR A 72 9.83 17.77 -3.94
C THR A 72 8.76 18.42 -3.08
N LYS A 73 7.50 18.44 -3.55
CA LYS A 73 6.34 18.94 -2.79
C LYS A 73 6.24 18.29 -1.41
N TYR A 74 6.25 16.96 -1.32
CA TYR A 74 6.12 16.26 -0.03
C TYR A 74 7.36 16.39 0.86
N ILE A 75 8.57 16.49 0.29
CA ILE A 75 9.78 16.82 1.05
C ILE A 75 9.67 18.21 1.67
N GLU A 76 9.21 19.20 0.92
CA GLU A 76 9.01 20.56 1.43
C GLU A 76 7.94 20.63 2.51
N GLU A 77 6.81 19.92 2.35
CA GLU A 77 5.79 19.81 3.38
C GLU A 77 6.34 19.19 4.67
N TRP A 78 7.13 18.13 4.57
CA TRP A 78 7.76 17.53 5.74
C TRP A 78 8.79 18.41 6.41
N ASN A 79 9.62 19.11 5.64
CA ASN A 79 10.58 20.07 6.19
C ASN A 79 9.90 21.25 6.90
N LYS A 80 8.66 21.60 6.52
CA LYS A 80 7.83 22.59 7.26
C LYS A 80 7.30 22.02 8.57
N ILE A 81 6.91 20.75 8.59
CA ILE A 81 6.41 20.07 9.80
C ILE A 81 7.53 19.84 10.81
N LEU A 82 8.67 19.30 10.35
CA LEU A 82 9.81 18.99 11.20
C LEU A 82 11.12 19.51 10.58
N PRO A 83 11.46 20.80 10.81
CA PRO A 83 12.67 21.39 10.27
C PRO A 83 13.93 20.78 10.87
N SER A 84 15.03 20.83 10.12
CA SER A 84 16.33 20.23 10.50
C SER A 84 16.82 20.66 11.89
N GLN A 85 16.59 21.92 12.28
CA GLN A 85 16.92 22.42 13.62
C GLN A 85 16.15 21.66 14.71
N LYS A 86 14.84 21.44 14.53
CA LYS A 86 14.02 20.70 15.50
C LYS A 86 14.46 19.23 15.56
N VAL A 87 14.83 18.62 14.43
CA VAL A 87 15.42 17.26 14.41
C VAL A 87 16.71 17.21 15.25
N GLN A 88 17.58 18.21 15.10
CA GLN A 88 18.81 18.29 15.90
C GLN A 88 18.51 18.45 17.39
N GLU A 89 17.58 19.35 17.75
CA GLU A 89 17.14 19.54 19.14
C GLU A 89 16.63 18.24 19.78
N LEU A 90 15.83 17.47 19.03
CA LEU A 90 15.26 16.20 19.48
C LEU A 90 16.29 15.05 19.59
N ARG A 91 17.41 15.15 18.87
CA ARG A 91 18.52 14.17 18.95
C ARG A 91 19.52 14.51 20.05
N GLU A 92 19.79 15.80 20.27
CA GLU A 92 20.81 16.26 21.20
C GLU A 92 20.34 16.30 22.65
N LYS A 93 19.02 16.40 22.88
CA LYS A 93 18.44 16.44 24.22
C LYS A 93 17.59 15.21 24.48
N PRO A 94 17.74 14.54 25.64
CA PRO A 94 16.77 13.58 26.10
C PRO A 94 15.37 14.21 26.10
N VAL A 95 14.38 13.47 25.59
CA VAL A 95 12.99 13.94 25.55
C VAL A 95 12.37 13.97 26.96
N SER A 96 12.92 13.15 27.86
CA SER A 96 12.57 13.14 29.28
C SER A 96 13.83 13.04 30.15
N ASP A 97 13.87 13.86 31.21
CA ASP A 97 14.96 13.87 32.20
C ASP A 97 15.02 12.59 33.04
N SER A 98 13.92 11.84 33.12
CA SER A 98 13.93 10.50 33.73
C SER A 98 12.71 9.65 33.37
N VAL A 99 12.93 8.58 32.61
CA VAL A 99 11.98 7.47 32.46
C VAL A 99 12.08 6.54 33.66
N PRO A 100 11.01 6.33 34.44
CA PRO A 100 11.01 5.36 35.53
C PRO A 100 11.09 3.93 34.98
N ILE A 101 12.09 3.17 35.44
CA ILE A 101 12.24 1.74 35.14
C ILE A 101 12.14 0.98 36.46
N ILE A 102 11.06 0.23 36.63
CA ILE A 102 10.75 -0.57 37.81
C ILE A 102 11.10 -2.02 37.50
N SER A 103 12.06 -2.57 38.23
CA SER A 103 12.44 -3.97 38.06
C SER A 103 11.98 -4.78 39.26
N HIS A 104 11.20 -5.83 39.00
CA HIS A 104 10.86 -6.84 39.99
C HIS A 104 11.89 -7.99 39.99
N ARG A 105 12.89 -7.92 39.11
CA ARG A 105 14.03 -8.85 39.05
C ARG A 105 15.22 -8.33 39.87
N ARG A 106 16.26 -9.16 39.99
CA ARG A 106 17.54 -8.76 40.61
C ARG A 106 18.30 -7.69 39.82
N VAL A 107 17.97 -7.48 38.55
CA VAL A 107 18.54 -6.42 37.73
C VAL A 107 18.00 -5.08 38.21
N SER A 108 18.87 -4.12 38.48
CA SER A 108 18.50 -2.72 38.75
C SER A 108 18.98 -1.81 37.63
N PHE A 109 18.22 -0.74 37.43
CA PHE A 109 18.45 0.26 36.39
C PHE A 109 18.52 1.63 37.05
N SER A 110 19.38 2.50 36.52
CA SER A 110 19.19 3.93 36.71
C SER A 110 17.88 4.36 36.05
N LYS A 111 17.41 5.57 36.38
CA LYS A 111 16.44 6.26 35.55
C LYS A 111 16.92 6.25 34.08
N GLY A 112 15.98 5.99 33.17
CA GLY A 112 16.25 5.95 31.74
C GLY A 112 16.18 7.33 31.10
N LEU A 113 16.88 7.50 29.99
CA LEU A 113 16.81 8.66 29.12
C LEU A 113 16.16 8.22 27.81
N ALA A 114 14.99 8.78 27.51
CA ALA A 114 14.31 8.55 26.24
C ALA A 114 14.82 9.54 25.19
N GLY A 115 15.03 9.07 23.96
CA GLY A 115 15.46 9.92 22.86
C GLY A 115 15.38 9.22 21.51
N ILE A 116 15.87 9.92 20.49
CA ILE A 116 15.95 9.43 19.11
C ILE A 116 17.40 9.11 18.82
N THR A 117 17.68 7.89 18.37
CA THR A 117 19.05 7.49 18.00
C THR A 117 19.29 7.44 16.51
N ASP A 118 18.21 7.39 15.72
CA ASP A 118 18.27 7.36 14.27
C ASP A 118 16.99 7.96 13.68
N MET A 119 17.12 8.76 12.63
CA MET A 119 15.97 9.36 11.95
C MET A 119 16.29 9.64 10.49
N GLU A 120 15.89 8.70 9.65
CA GLU A 120 15.93 8.72 8.20
C GLU A 120 14.48 8.71 7.69
N ALA A 121 13.87 9.89 7.65
CA ALA A 121 12.47 10.08 7.25
C ALA A 121 12.37 10.44 5.75
N SER A 122 12.74 9.50 4.87
CA SER A 122 12.70 9.74 3.42
C SER A 122 11.27 9.63 2.87
N MET A 123 10.86 10.58 2.02
CA MET A 123 9.57 10.47 1.32
C MET A 123 9.55 9.33 0.31
N VAL A 124 10.71 9.02 -0.29
CA VAL A 124 10.87 7.96 -1.29
C VAL A 124 11.92 6.96 -0.82
N GLY A 125 11.67 5.70 -1.12
CA GLY A 125 12.49 4.58 -0.74
C GLY A 125 12.39 4.29 0.75
N LYS A 126 13.52 3.86 1.30
CA LYS A 126 13.59 3.37 2.67
C LYS A 126 13.49 4.51 3.68
N TYR A 127 12.82 4.22 4.77
CA TYR A 127 12.78 5.07 5.94
C TYR A 127 13.06 4.27 7.21
N LYS A 128 13.59 4.95 8.22
CA LYS A 128 13.91 4.34 9.50
C LYS A 128 13.98 5.40 10.59
N VAL A 129 13.23 5.20 11.66
CA VAL A 129 13.29 6.01 12.87
C VAL A 129 13.44 5.07 14.05
N ASN A 130 14.47 5.30 14.87
CA ASN A 130 14.68 4.55 16.12
C ASN A 130 14.47 5.47 17.31
N LEU A 131 13.49 5.09 18.13
CA LEU A 131 13.25 5.67 19.46
C LEU A 131 13.86 4.73 20.49
N GLU A 132 14.60 5.26 21.45
CA GLU A 132 15.34 4.45 22.41
C GLU A 132 15.24 4.99 23.84
N VAL A 133 15.11 4.09 24.80
CA VAL A 133 15.32 4.39 26.22
C VAL A 133 16.63 3.77 26.65
N LEU A 134 17.56 4.63 27.08
CA LEU A 134 18.89 4.25 27.56
C LEU A 134 18.96 4.37 29.08
N ALA A 135 19.38 3.31 29.76
CA ALA A 135 19.63 3.33 31.20
C ALA A 135 20.97 2.67 31.54
N LYS A 136 21.57 3.05 32.67
CA LYS A 136 22.69 2.31 33.24
C LYS A 136 22.13 1.06 33.93
N ALA A 137 22.71 -0.10 33.64
CA ALA A 137 22.41 -1.33 34.37
C ALA A 137 23.47 -1.54 35.46
N GLU A 138 23.05 -1.71 36.71
CA GLU A 138 23.99 -1.91 37.81
C GLU A 138 24.33 -3.39 37.98
N ASN A 139 23.32 -4.27 37.78
CA ASN A 139 23.46 -5.72 37.81
C ASN A 139 22.88 -6.34 36.52
N PRO A 140 23.53 -6.15 35.35
CA PRO A 140 22.97 -6.58 34.08
C PRO A 140 22.76 -8.10 34.03
N SER A 141 21.66 -8.52 33.41
CA SER A 141 21.42 -9.93 33.08
C SER A 141 22.35 -10.37 31.95
N TYR A 142 22.68 -11.67 31.92
CA TYR A 142 23.37 -12.27 30.77
C TYR A 142 22.45 -12.42 29.55
N TYR A 143 21.14 -12.31 29.75
CA TYR A 143 20.12 -12.47 28.73
C TYR A 143 19.31 -11.18 28.55
N ASN A 144 18.71 -11.03 27.37
CA ASN A 144 17.75 -9.96 27.15
C ASN A 144 16.49 -10.24 27.97
N GLU A 145 15.98 -9.21 28.65
CA GLU A 145 14.80 -9.33 29.51
C GLU A 145 13.57 -8.80 28.77
N LEU A 146 12.40 -9.43 28.98
CA LEU A 146 11.13 -8.84 28.57
C LEU A 146 10.76 -7.71 29.53
N CYS A 147 10.23 -6.63 28.97
CA CYS A 147 9.74 -5.49 29.73
C CYS A 147 8.42 -5.01 29.13
N PHE A 148 7.69 -4.25 29.93
CA PHE A 148 6.36 -3.77 29.59
C PHE A 148 6.27 -2.29 29.84
N MET A 149 5.68 -1.58 28.89
CA MET A 149 5.46 -0.14 28.93
C MET A 149 4.11 0.13 29.53
N LEU A 150 4.05 1.02 30.52
CA LEU A 150 2.82 1.34 31.23
C LEU A 150 2.48 2.82 31.04
N ASP A 151 1.18 3.10 31.01
CA ASP A 151 0.67 4.46 31.01
C ASP A 151 0.74 5.08 32.42
N LYS A 152 0.21 6.29 32.59
CA LYS A 152 0.15 6.98 33.89
C LYS A 152 -0.80 6.34 34.91
N ASN A 153 -1.67 5.44 34.46
CA ASN A 153 -2.64 4.71 35.28
C ASN A 153 -2.21 3.26 35.53
N ASP A 154 -0.97 2.92 35.18
CA ASP A 154 -0.38 1.59 35.31
C ASP A 154 -0.98 0.52 34.39
N SER A 155 -1.69 0.94 33.34
CA SER A 155 -2.19 0.06 32.29
C SER A 155 -1.04 -0.37 31.39
N VAL A 156 -0.92 -1.68 31.13
CA VAL A 156 0.13 -2.24 30.26
C VAL A 156 -0.20 -1.95 28.80
N ILE A 157 0.65 -1.21 28.10
CA ILE A 157 0.42 -0.77 26.72
C ILE A 157 1.16 -1.66 25.72
N PHE A 158 2.46 -1.89 25.97
CA PHE A 158 3.34 -2.44 24.94
C PHE A 158 4.42 -3.36 25.54
N PRO A 159 4.64 -4.56 24.98
CA PRO A 159 5.79 -5.38 25.33
C PRO A 159 7.04 -4.93 24.56
N ALA A 160 8.21 -4.97 25.20
CA ALA A 160 9.49 -4.74 24.54
C ALA A 160 10.59 -5.61 25.15
N ARG A 161 11.80 -5.49 24.62
CA ARG A 161 12.99 -6.16 25.17
C ARG A 161 14.02 -5.16 25.65
N VAL A 162 14.64 -5.50 26.77
CA VAL A 162 15.83 -4.83 27.27
C VAL A 162 17.07 -5.53 26.71
N PHE A 163 17.88 -4.78 25.99
CA PHE A 163 19.18 -5.23 25.48
C PHE A 163 20.30 -4.71 26.36
N PHE A 164 21.17 -5.61 26.82
CA PHE A 164 22.33 -5.24 27.62
C PHE A 164 23.60 -5.20 26.79
N LYS A 165 24.31 -4.06 26.79
CA LYS A 165 25.61 -3.90 26.14
C LYS A 165 26.50 -2.96 26.94
N ASN A 166 27.69 -3.43 27.32
CA ASN A 166 28.71 -2.63 28.00
C ASN A 166 28.19 -1.89 29.26
N GLY A 167 27.38 -2.57 30.08
CA GLY A 167 26.79 -1.98 31.30
C GLY A 167 25.64 -0.99 31.06
N ARG A 168 25.15 -0.89 29.82
CA ARG A 168 23.95 -0.12 29.45
C ARG A 168 22.80 -1.06 29.10
N ALA A 169 21.61 -0.66 29.51
CA ALA A 169 20.35 -1.22 29.09
C ALA A 169 19.73 -0.32 28.02
N SER A 170 19.26 -0.93 26.94
CA SER A 170 18.63 -0.27 25.81
C SER A 170 17.27 -0.90 25.54
N ILE A 171 16.26 -0.06 25.32
CA ILE A 171 14.93 -0.48 24.89
C ILE A 171 14.62 0.35 23.64
N ALA A 172 14.64 -0.30 22.49
CA ALA A 172 14.54 0.37 21.19
C ALA A 172 13.24 0.01 20.47
N TYR A 173 12.65 1.02 19.82
CA TYR A 173 11.50 0.92 18.93
C TYR A 173 11.91 1.43 17.56
N SER A 174 11.69 0.62 16.53
CA SER A 174 12.01 0.98 15.16
C SER A 174 10.75 1.08 14.33
N ILE A 175 10.57 2.24 13.69
CA ILE A 175 9.58 2.44 12.64
C ILE A 175 10.36 2.52 11.33
N CYS A 176 10.29 1.48 10.51
CA CYS A 176 11.11 1.39 9.31
C CYS A 176 10.40 0.66 8.18
N GLY A 177 10.74 0.99 6.95
CA GLY A 177 10.04 0.42 5.82
C GLY A 177 10.48 1.01 4.49
N ASP A 178 9.66 0.81 3.46
CA ASP A 178 9.87 1.41 2.14
C ASP A 178 8.53 1.70 1.44
N ASP A 179 8.58 2.13 0.18
CA ASP A 179 7.42 2.56 -0.60
C ASP A 179 6.44 1.42 -0.91
N ARG A 180 6.83 0.16 -0.71
CA ARG A 180 5.96 -1.00 -0.91
C ARG A 180 5.10 -1.30 0.32
N ASN A 181 5.29 -0.54 1.40
CA ASN A 181 4.46 -0.66 2.57
C ASN A 181 3.02 -0.31 2.21
N GLY A 182 2.13 -1.30 2.33
CA GLY A 182 0.70 -1.09 2.17
C GLY A 182 0.05 -0.46 3.41
N VAL A 183 -1.22 -0.09 3.26
CA VAL A 183 -2.06 0.51 4.31
C VAL A 183 -1.96 -0.25 5.64
N LYS A 184 -2.00 -1.59 5.58
CA LYS A 184 -1.85 -2.46 6.76
C LYS A 184 -0.61 -2.17 7.61
N MET A 185 0.55 -1.96 6.98
CA MET A 185 1.77 -1.68 7.73
C MET A 185 1.76 -0.26 8.31
N PHE A 186 1.21 0.72 7.58
CA PHE A 186 1.03 2.07 8.09
C PHE A 186 0.10 2.11 9.30
N ASP A 187 -1.01 1.37 9.28
CA ASP A 187 -1.93 1.27 10.41
C ASP A 187 -1.28 0.63 11.64
N GLY A 188 -0.40 -0.36 11.43
CA GLY A 188 0.43 -0.91 12.49
C GLY A 188 1.33 0.13 13.15
N TYR A 189 1.98 0.97 12.35
CA TYR A 189 2.78 2.06 12.87
C TYR A 189 1.92 3.14 13.55
N ARG A 190 0.76 3.49 13.01
CA ARG A 190 -0.17 4.43 13.65
C ARG A 190 -0.56 3.93 15.03
N CYS A 191 -1.03 2.68 15.14
CA CYS A 191 -1.39 2.07 16.42
C CYS A 191 -0.21 2.09 17.41
N ALA A 192 1.00 1.73 16.96
CA ALA A 192 2.19 1.75 17.80
C ALA A 192 2.54 3.18 18.27
N LEU A 193 2.40 4.19 17.42
CA LEU A 193 2.68 5.59 17.75
C LEU A 193 1.69 6.15 18.78
N TYR A 194 0.39 5.87 18.63
CA TYR A 194 -0.61 6.21 19.64
C TYR A 194 -0.35 5.52 20.98
N ALA A 195 0.10 4.26 20.96
CA ALA A 195 0.53 3.57 22.17
C ALA A 195 1.78 4.21 22.80
N LEU A 196 2.80 4.53 22.01
CA LEU A 196 4.06 5.15 22.46
C LEU A 196 3.83 6.52 23.12
N ASP A 197 2.88 7.31 22.61
CA ASP A 197 2.48 8.59 23.17
C ASP A 197 1.96 8.51 24.62
N LYS A 198 1.48 7.34 25.05
CA LYS A 198 0.91 7.13 26.38
C LYS A 198 1.89 6.60 27.42
N ILE A 199 3.07 6.16 27.00
CA ILE A 199 4.02 5.51 27.91
C ILE A 199 4.53 6.52 28.92
N SER A 200 4.40 6.19 30.21
CA SER A 200 4.94 6.99 31.31
C SER A 200 6.06 6.28 32.06
N LYS A 201 6.07 4.93 32.06
CA LYS A 201 7.01 4.12 32.82
C LYS A 201 7.23 2.73 32.22
N ILE A 202 8.27 2.06 32.68
CA ILE A 202 8.70 0.74 32.20
C ILE A 202 8.76 -0.23 33.39
N VAL A 203 8.28 -1.45 33.20
CA VAL A 203 8.34 -2.53 34.18
C VAL A 203 9.09 -3.73 33.61
N VAL A 204 10.01 -4.30 34.40
CA VAL A 204 10.65 -5.59 34.14
C VAL A 204 10.09 -6.61 35.14
N PRO A 205 9.08 -7.41 34.76
CA PRO A 205 8.39 -8.31 35.68
C PRO A 205 9.22 -9.57 35.97
N THR A 206 8.88 -10.26 37.04
CA THR A 206 9.36 -11.63 37.32
C THR A 206 8.83 -12.63 36.29
N ASP A 207 9.38 -13.84 36.27
CA ASP A 207 8.88 -14.91 35.40
C ASP A 207 7.42 -15.31 35.74
N GLU A 208 7.04 -15.25 37.01
CA GLU A 208 5.69 -15.56 37.50
C GLU A 208 4.64 -14.53 37.05
N GLU A 209 5.04 -13.26 36.93
CA GLU A 209 4.17 -12.16 36.51
C GLU A 209 4.02 -12.06 35.00
N LEU A 210 4.94 -12.64 34.23
CA LEU A 210 5.12 -12.39 32.80
C LEU A 210 3.85 -12.65 31.98
N LEU A 211 3.17 -13.76 32.25
CA LEU A 211 1.95 -14.15 31.53
C LEU A 211 0.83 -13.10 31.70
N SER A 212 0.63 -12.62 32.94
CA SER A 212 -0.36 -11.58 33.26
C SER A 212 -0.05 -10.26 32.55
N TYR A 213 1.22 -9.87 32.45
CA TYR A 213 1.61 -8.67 31.69
C TYR A 213 1.37 -8.83 30.18
N VAL A 214 1.65 -10.00 29.61
CA VAL A 214 1.38 -10.30 28.19
C VAL A 214 -0.12 -10.20 27.89
N GLU A 215 -0.96 -10.81 28.72
CA GLU A 215 -2.42 -10.77 28.55
C GLU A 215 -2.98 -9.34 28.63
N LYS A 216 -2.51 -8.55 29.61
CA LYS A 216 -2.88 -7.14 29.73
C LYS A 216 -2.43 -6.32 28.53
N ALA A 217 -1.21 -6.53 28.04
CA ALA A 217 -0.69 -5.84 26.86
C ALA A 217 -1.57 -6.12 25.62
N LYS A 218 -1.93 -7.39 25.41
CA LYS A 218 -2.81 -7.81 24.31
C LYS A 218 -4.17 -7.13 24.41
N SER A 219 -4.83 -7.23 25.55
CA SER A 219 -6.17 -6.65 25.76
C SER A 219 -6.19 -5.13 25.58
N ASN A 220 -5.15 -4.43 26.03
CA ASN A 220 -5.08 -2.98 25.89
C ASN A 220 -4.73 -2.55 24.46
N LEU A 221 -3.86 -3.28 23.76
CA LEU A 221 -3.58 -3.02 22.34
C LEU A 221 -4.83 -3.21 21.48
N GLU A 222 -5.62 -4.25 21.75
CA GLU A 222 -6.93 -4.47 21.12
C GLU A 222 -7.89 -3.30 21.36
N LYS A 223 -7.94 -2.77 22.60
CA LYS A 223 -8.78 -1.62 22.93
C LYS A 223 -8.34 -0.36 22.17
N ILE A 224 -7.05 -0.06 22.16
CA ILE A 224 -6.49 1.09 21.42
C ILE A 224 -6.85 0.96 19.94
N ALA A 225 -6.60 -0.20 19.35
CA ALA A 225 -6.84 -0.39 17.92
C ALA A 225 -8.33 -0.29 17.54
N LYS A 226 -9.26 -0.75 18.40
CA LYS A 226 -10.70 -0.56 18.20
C LYS A 226 -11.10 0.92 18.22
N GLU A 227 -10.62 1.68 19.20
CA GLU A 227 -10.92 3.12 19.29
C GLU A 227 -10.34 3.87 18.08
N LEU A 228 -9.14 3.52 17.62
CA LEU A 228 -8.54 4.11 16.40
C LEU A 228 -9.33 3.75 15.13
N LEU A 229 -9.88 2.54 15.05
CA LEU A 229 -10.74 2.11 13.94
C LEU A 229 -12.07 2.87 13.96
N GLU A 230 -12.70 3.02 15.13
CA GLU A 230 -13.95 3.78 15.32
C GLU A 230 -13.79 5.25 14.93
N ASP A 231 -12.62 5.83 15.20
CA ASP A 231 -12.30 7.22 14.85
C ASP A 231 -11.77 7.38 13.41
N GLY A 232 -11.70 6.31 12.63
CA GLY A 232 -11.26 6.34 11.22
C GLY A 232 -9.78 6.68 11.03
N ILE A 233 -8.94 6.43 12.05
CA ILE A 233 -7.49 6.68 12.02
C ILE A 233 -6.75 5.50 11.38
N ILE A 234 -7.27 4.29 11.55
CA ILE A 234 -6.78 3.06 10.90
C ILE A 234 -7.92 2.37 10.16
N GLU A 235 -7.59 1.61 9.13
CA GLU A 235 -8.55 0.86 8.32
C GLU A 235 -8.43 -0.65 8.58
N ASN A 236 -7.25 -1.15 8.94
CA ASN A 236 -7.01 -2.58 9.17
C ASN A 236 -6.38 -2.87 10.55
N VAL A 237 -6.98 -3.80 11.28
CA VAL A 237 -6.58 -4.18 12.65
C VAL A 237 -6.29 -5.68 12.81
N GLU A 238 -6.62 -6.49 11.80
CA GLU A 238 -6.65 -7.95 11.93
C GLU A 238 -5.26 -8.56 12.11
N GLU A 239 -4.28 -8.12 11.33
CA GLU A 239 -2.90 -8.63 11.46
C GLU A 239 -2.22 -8.18 12.77
N LEU A 240 -2.67 -7.06 13.35
CA LEU A 240 -2.09 -6.47 14.56
C LEU A 240 -2.63 -7.08 15.85
N THR A 241 -3.91 -7.46 15.85
CA THR A 241 -4.64 -7.83 17.06
C THR A 241 -5.30 -9.20 16.97
N GLY A 242 -5.41 -9.77 15.78
CA GLY A 242 -6.24 -10.94 15.51
C GLY A 242 -7.75 -10.65 15.55
N ILE A 243 -8.16 -9.38 15.64
CA ILE A 243 -9.56 -8.98 15.50
C ILE A 243 -9.96 -9.16 14.04
N LYS A 244 -10.73 -10.20 13.75
CA LYS A 244 -11.37 -10.34 12.44
C LYS A 244 -12.31 -9.17 12.25
N GLN A 245 -12.06 -8.36 11.22
CA GLN A 245 -13.12 -7.52 10.71
C GLN A 245 -14.17 -8.46 10.11
N GLU A 246 -15.44 -8.22 10.41
CA GLU A 246 -16.51 -8.83 9.63
C GLU A 246 -16.37 -8.25 8.22
N GLU A 247 -15.70 -9.00 7.35
CA GLU A 247 -15.84 -8.78 5.92
C GLU A 247 -17.33 -8.90 5.64
N ASN A 248 -17.97 -7.81 5.22
CA ASN A 248 -19.20 -7.88 4.45
C ASN A 248 -18.87 -8.64 3.16
N LYS A 249 -18.82 -9.98 3.26
CA LYS A 249 -18.56 -10.88 2.12
C LYS A 249 -19.62 -10.74 1.03
N GLU A 250 -20.77 -10.16 1.38
CA GLU A 250 -21.84 -9.88 0.43
C GLU A 250 -21.54 -8.67 -0.48
N ASP A 251 -20.63 -7.76 -0.11
CA ASP A 251 -20.30 -6.59 -0.95
C ASP A 251 -19.07 -6.81 -1.86
N ALA A 252 -18.21 -7.79 -1.57
CA ALA A 252 -16.94 -7.99 -2.29
C ALA A 252 -16.97 -9.09 -3.38
N GLU A 253 -17.81 -10.12 -3.26
CA GLU A 253 -17.80 -11.29 -4.16
C GLU A 253 -18.99 -11.38 -5.12
N GLN A 254 -19.74 -10.30 -5.26
CA GLN A 254 -20.62 -10.11 -6.41
C GLN A 254 -20.39 -8.72 -7.01
N ALA A 255 -19.12 -8.44 -7.33
CA ALA A 255 -18.77 -7.37 -8.26
C ALA A 255 -19.75 -7.47 -9.43
N ASP A 256 -20.48 -6.39 -9.68
CA ASP A 256 -21.40 -6.25 -10.81
C ASP A 256 -20.66 -6.74 -12.06
N MET A 257 -20.96 -7.97 -12.51
CA MET A 257 -20.21 -8.61 -13.60
C MET A 257 -20.25 -7.79 -14.88
N ASN A 258 -21.12 -6.78 -14.92
CA ASN A 258 -21.33 -5.87 -16.03
C ASN A 258 -20.41 -4.64 -16.00
N LYS A 259 -19.58 -4.47 -14.95
CA LYS A 259 -18.62 -3.36 -14.82
C LYS A 259 -17.18 -3.78 -15.15
N PRO A 260 -16.39 -2.87 -15.72
CA PRO A 260 -14.94 -3.06 -15.84
C PRO A 260 -14.27 -3.14 -14.47
N GLY A 261 -13.11 -3.77 -14.43
CA GLY A 261 -12.17 -3.66 -13.32
C GLY A 261 -11.65 -2.23 -13.18
N ASP A 262 -11.17 -1.92 -11.98
CA ASP A 262 -10.74 -0.57 -11.63
C ASP A 262 -9.52 -0.10 -12.43
N VAL A 263 -9.38 1.21 -12.59
CA VAL A 263 -8.18 1.85 -13.15
C VAL A 263 -7.87 1.31 -14.56
N ASP A 264 -6.64 0.89 -14.84
CA ASP A 264 -6.21 0.52 -16.19
C ASP A 264 -6.75 -0.85 -16.59
N LEU A 265 -7.27 -1.66 -15.65
CA LEU A 265 -7.91 -2.94 -15.97
C LEU A 265 -9.14 -2.75 -16.89
N ALA A 266 -9.83 -1.62 -16.79
CA ALA A 266 -10.95 -1.26 -17.65
C ALA A 266 -10.57 -1.24 -19.14
N TYR A 267 -9.37 -0.78 -19.45
CA TYR A 267 -8.83 -0.73 -20.81
C TYR A 267 -8.70 -2.14 -21.43
N PHE A 268 -8.40 -3.14 -20.61
CA PHE A 268 -8.12 -4.51 -21.04
C PHE A 268 -9.32 -5.46 -20.98
N GLU A 269 -10.52 -4.95 -20.73
CA GLU A 269 -11.72 -5.78 -20.50
C GLU A 269 -11.59 -6.73 -19.28
N LEU A 270 -10.79 -6.37 -18.27
CA LEU A 270 -10.48 -7.23 -17.13
C LEU A 270 -11.31 -6.87 -15.88
N ARG A 271 -11.55 -7.86 -15.02
CA ARG A 271 -12.29 -7.79 -13.76
C ARG A 271 -11.46 -8.38 -12.61
N GLY A 272 -11.67 -7.88 -11.39
CA GLY A 272 -10.97 -8.36 -10.18
C GLY A 272 -9.51 -7.91 -10.08
N LYS A 273 -8.81 -8.36 -9.02
CA LYS A 273 -7.42 -7.96 -8.73
C LYS A 273 -6.40 -8.68 -9.60
N VAL A 274 -6.45 -8.43 -10.91
CA VAL A 274 -5.54 -9.05 -11.89
C VAL A 274 -4.11 -8.56 -11.65
N LYS A 275 -3.19 -9.51 -11.52
CA LYS A 275 -1.75 -9.27 -11.43
C LYS A 275 -1.09 -9.24 -12.79
N SER A 276 -1.49 -10.15 -13.68
CA SER A 276 -0.98 -10.20 -15.05
C SER A 276 -1.89 -11.02 -15.93
N PHE A 277 -1.80 -10.78 -17.23
CA PHE A 277 -2.33 -11.72 -18.21
C PHE A 277 -1.45 -11.79 -19.45
N THR A 278 -1.52 -12.94 -20.12
CA THR A 278 -0.95 -13.12 -21.45
C THR A 278 -2.09 -13.38 -22.41
N GLU A 279 -2.23 -12.52 -23.42
CA GLU A 279 -3.11 -12.74 -24.56
C GLU A 279 -2.35 -13.39 -25.69
N ARG A 280 -2.97 -14.39 -26.32
CA ARG A 280 -2.41 -15.12 -27.46
C ARG A 280 -3.43 -15.20 -28.57
N ASN A 281 -2.98 -14.90 -29.77
CA ASN A 281 -3.63 -15.32 -31.01
C ASN A 281 -2.74 -16.36 -31.71
N ASP A 282 -3.11 -16.75 -32.93
CA ASP A 282 -2.43 -17.82 -33.67
C ASP A 282 -0.96 -17.50 -33.97
N ASP A 283 -0.59 -16.21 -34.09
CA ASP A 283 0.72 -15.75 -34.55
C ASP A 283 1.55 -15.00 -33.48
N ASN A 284 0.91 -14.53 -32.40
CA ASN A 284 1.51 -13.59 -31.45
C ASN A 284 1.08 -13.88 -30.00
N SER A 285 1.94 -13.49 -29.07
CA SER A 285 1.68 -13.54 -27.64
C SER A 285 2.15 -12.26 -26.99
N ILE A 286 1.24 -11.56 -26.32
CA ILE A 286 1.54 -10.31 -25.62
C ILE A 286 1.23 -10.49 -24.14
N SER A 287 2.12 -10.01 -23.26
CA SER A 287 1.94 -10.10 -21.82
C SER A 287 1.89 -8.74 -21.16
N TYR A 288 0.94 -8.57 -20.25
CA TYR A 288 0.73 -7.37 -19.46
C TYR A 288 0.78 -7.70 -17.97
N SER A 289 1.25 -6.77 -17.16
CA SER A 289 1.13 -6.87 -15.70
C SER A 289 0.59 -5.58 -15.09
N PHE A 290 0.00 -5.71 -13.91
CA PHE A 290 -0.61 -4.60 -13.18
C PHE A 290 -0.08 -4.57 -11.76
N THR A 291 -0.17 -3.39 -11.14
CA THR A 291 0.00 -3.26 -9.69
C THR A 291 -1.24 -3.80 -8.97
N GLU A 292 -1.17 -3.98 -7.65
CA GLU A 292 -2.32 -4.45 -6.86
C GLU A 292 -3.51 -3.46 -6.91
N LYS A 293 -3.23 -2.18 -7.22
CA LYS A 293 -4.23 -1.13 -7.43
C LYS A 293 -4.77 -1.09 -8.88
N GLY A 294 -4.39 -2.04 -9.74
CA GLY A 294 -4.88 -2.14 -11.11
C GLY A 294 -4.20 -1.21 -12.12
N LYS A 295 -3.12 -0.50 -11.74
CA LYS A 295 -2.34 0.29 -12.69
C LYS A 295 -1.56 -0.60 -13.63
N TRP A 296 -1.56 -0.31 -14.93
CA TRP A 296 -0.72 -0.99 -15.90
C TRP A 296 0.77 -0.75 -15.59
N ASN A 297 1.49 -1.84 -15.33
CA ASN A 297 2.86 -1.85 -14.84
C ASN A 297 3.88 -2.26 -15.92
N THR A 298 3.60 -3.33 -16.67
CA THR A 298 4.49 -3.78 -17.74
C THR A 298 3.77 -4.21 -19.01
N TYR A 299 4.48 -4.05 -20.12
CA TYR A 299 4.12 -4.50 -21.45
C TYR A 299 5.28 -5.33 -22.02
N ASN A 300 5.04 -6.61 -22.32
CA ASN A 300 6.05 -7.58 -22.77
C ASN A 300 7.33 -7.58 -21.91
N GLY A 301 7.16 -7.45 -20.60
CA GLY A 301 8.25 -7.43 -19.62
C GLY A 301 9.00 -6.10 -19.50
N ARG A 302 8.71 -5.10 -20.34
CA ARG A 302 9.22 -3.73 -20.19
C ARG A 302 8.29 -2.94 -19.27
N SER A 303 8.85 -2.14 -18.38
CA SER A 303 8.06 -1.21 -17.56
C SER A 303 7.38 -0.17 -18.45
N ILE A 304 6.18 0.26 -18.08
CA ILE A 304 5.42 1.23 -18.86
C ILE A 304 6.17 2.54 -19.06
N GLN A 305 6.89 3.01 -18.04
CA GLN A 305 7.77 4.19 -18.12
C GLN A 305 8.86 4.13 -19.20
N ASN A 306 9.22 2.92 -19.65
CA ASN A 306 10.22 2.70 -20.70
C ASN A 306 9.58 2.25 -22.03
N ALA A 307 8.32 1.82 -21.99
CA ALA A 307 7.62 1.30 -23.15
C ALA A 307 6.77 2.39 -23.83
N LEU A 308 6.24 3.34 -23.04
CA LEU A 308 5.29 4.35 -23.48
C LEU A 308 5.76 5.75 -23.06
N SER A 309 5.37 6.76 -23.83
CA SER A 309 5.45 8.19 -23.48
C SER A 309 4.06 8.83 -23.44
N ASP A 310 3.99 10.10 -23.00
CA ASP A 310 2.77 10.91 -22.95
C ASP A 310 1.55 10.20 -22.32
N VAL A 311 1.82 9.41 -21.29
CA VAL A 311 0.80 8.65 -20.58
C VAL A 311 -0.07 9.61 -19.77
N GLU A 312 -1.36 9.64 -20.06
CA GLU A 312 -2.36 10.42 -19.32
C GLU A 312 -3.44 9.49 -18.75
N ARG A 313 -3.93 9.86 -17.56
CA ARG A 313 -5.00 9.15 -16.85
C ARG A 313 -6.11 10.10 -16.43
N ASP A 314 -7.33 9.61 -16.38
CA ASP A 314 -8.47 10.38 -15.90
C ASP A 314 -8.56 10.45 -14.36
N ALA A 315 -9.62 11.09 -13.85
CA ALA A 315 -9.87 11.21 -12.41
C ALA A 315 -10.13 9.86 -11.72
N GLN A 316 -10.56 8.84 -12.47
CA GLN A 316 -10.74 7.45 -12.01
C GLN A 316 -9.45 6.63 -12.20
N LYS A 317 -8.35 7.30 -12.55
CA LYS A 317 -7.02 6.74 -12.80
C LYS A 317 -6.95 5.77 -13.97
N ARG A 318 -7.92 5.77 -14.88
CA ARG A 318 -7.88 4.95 -16.10
C ARG A 318 -7.02 5.63 -17.15
N ILE A 319 -6.21 4.87 -17.87
CA ILE A 319 -5.44 5.36 -19.01
C ILE A 319 -6.36 5.93 -20.09
N ILE A 320 -6.13 7.17 -20.48
CA ILE A 320 -6.87 7.89 -21.53
C ILE A 320 -6.00 8.29 -22.71
N LYS A 321 -4.67 8.24 -22.53
CA LYS A 321 -3.72 8.51 -23.60
C LYS A 321 -2.41 7.80 -23.33
N TYR A 322 -1.77 7.33 -24.40
CA TYR A 322 -0.35 7.01 -24.38
C TYR A 322 0.21 7.05 -25.80
N THR A 323 1.53 7.13 -25.88
CA THR A 323 2.29 7.09 -27.12
C THR A 323 3.26 5.91 -27.07
N GLU A 324 3.31 5.10 -28.13
CA GLU A 324 4.25 3.98 -28.31
C GLU A 324 5.12 4.24 -29.55
N GLY A 325 6.34 3.71 -29.53
CA GLY A 325 7.26 3.78 -30.66
C GLY A 325 8.45 4.71 -30.43
N GLU A 326 9.35 4.74 -31.41
CA GLU A 326 10.57 5.54 -31.37
C GLU A 326 10.81 6.20 -32.74
N TYR A 327 11.43 7.38 -32.72
CA TYR A 327 11.83 8.13 -33.92
C TYR A 327 10.63 8.51 -34.80
N ASP A 328 10.62 8.08 -36.06
CA ASP A 328 9.59 8.45 -37.04
C ASP A 328 8.41 7.45 -37.05
N CYS A 329 8.45 6.41 -36.20
CA CYS A 329 7.39 5.40 -36.06
C CYS A 329 6.73 5.53 -34.69
N ILE A 330 5.99 6.63 -34.49
CA ILE A 330 5.33 6.97 -33.23
C ILE A 330 3.81 6.89 -33.43
N ASP A 331 3.16 6.10 -32.57
CA ASP A 331 1.73 5.89 -32.56
C ASP A 331 1.14 6.39 -31.24
N THR A 332 0.09 7.21 -31.30
CA THR A 332 -0.62 7.75 -30.14
C THR A 332 -2.03 7.20 -30.08
N GLU A 333 -2.39 6.63 -28.93
CA GLU A 333 -3.73 6.14 -28.64
C GLU A 333 -4.46 7.12 -27.71
N GLU A 334 -5.66 7.55 -28.10
CA GLU A 334 -6.57 8.35 -27.27
C GLU A 334 -7.84 7.54 -26.94
N ILE A 335 -8.02 7.22 -25.66
CA ILE A 335 -9.05 6.30 -25.17
C ILE A 335 -10.21 7.07 -24.53
N THR A 336 -11.43 6.78 -24.98
CA THR A 336 -12.68 7.34 -24.42
C THR A 336 -13.52 6.25 -23.78
N TYR A 337 -13.89 6.43 -22.51
CA TYR A 337 -14.78 5.54 -21.77
C TYR A 337 -16.23 6.00 -21.83
N ASP A 338 -17.16 5.05 -21.91
CA ASP A 338 -18.58 5.33 -21.72
C ASP A 338 -18.87 5.68 -20.25
N SER A 339 -19.39 6.88 -20.03
CA SER A 339 -19.62 7.41 -18.67
C SER A 339 -20.63 6.62 -17.83
N LYS A 340 -21.50 5.80 -18.46
CA LYS A 340 -22.54 5.04 -17.75
C LYS A 340 -22.04 3.65 -17.32
N THR A 341 -21.36 2.97 -18.23
CA THR A 341 -20.91 1.58 -18.06
C THR A 341 -19.46 1.47 -17.62
N GLY A 342 -18.65 2.49 -17.90
CA GLY A 342 -17.22 2.52 -17.58
C GLY A 342 -16.33 1.80 -18.61
N TRP A 343 -16.90 1.12 -19.61
CA TRP A 343 -16.16 0.41 -20.65
C TRP A 343 -15.57 1.36 -21.70
N VAL A 344 -14.52 0.92 -22.39
CA VAL A 344 -13.94 1.68 -23.51
C VAL A 344 -14.97 1.77 -24.63
N SER A 345 -15.41 2.98 -24.96
CA SER A 345 -16.38 3.23 -26.04
C SER A 345 -15.71 3.46 -27.39
N LYS A 346 -14.53 4.08 -27.37
CA LYS A 346 -13.81 4.55 -28.55
C LYS A 346 -12.32 4.66 -28.26
N ILE A 347 -11.50 4.30 -29.24
CA ILE A 347 -10.07 4.57 -29.27
C ILE A 347 -9.79 5.31 -30.59
N LYS A 348 -9.06 6.41 -30.52
CA LYS A 348 -8.54 7.12 -31.69
C LYS A 348 -7.03 6.86 -31.76
N HIS A 349 -6.60 6.28 -32.86
CA HIS A 349 -5.20 5.98 -33.16
C HIS A 349 -4.65 7.08 -34.09
N ASN A 350 -3.49 7.63 -33.75
CA ASN A 350 -2.77 8.61 -34.56
C ASN A 350 -1.32 8.15 -34.77
N GLY A 351 -0.95 7.85 -35.99
CA GLY A 351 0.40 7.44 -36.39
C GLY A 351 0.70 7.88 -37.82
N GLU A 352 1.16 6.95 -38.68
CA GLU A 352 1.27 7.18 -40.13
C GLU A 352 -0.10 7.39 -40.83
N GLY A 353 -1.20 7.15 -40.10
CA GLY A 353 -2.57 7.50 -40.47
C GLY A 353 -3.42 7.85 -39.24
N GLU A 354 -4.68 8.21 -39.46
CA GLU A 354 -5.67 8.39 -38.38
C GLU A 354 -6.80 7.37 -38.58
N ASP A 355 -7.07 6.59 -37.54
CA ASP A 355 -8.24 5.74 -37.48
C ASP A 355 -8.95 5.81 -36.12
N ILE A 356 -10.24 5.47 -36.15
CA ILE A 356 -11.10 5.45 -34.99
C ILE A 356 -11.69 4.05 -34.88
N THR A 357 -11.44 3.43 -33.74
CA THR A 357 -12.09 2.18 -33.35
C THR A 357 -13.21 2.45 -32.35
N THR A 358 -14.42 1.98 -32.65
CA THR A 358 -15.59 2.04 -31.76
C THR A 358 -15.97 0.65 -31.28
N PHE A 359 -16.42 0.54 -30.03
CA PHE A 359 -16.64 -0.73 -29.34
C PHE A 359 -18.11 -0.88 -28.92
N THR A 360 -18.66 -2.07 -29.09
CA THR A 360 -20.04 -2.41 -28.69
C THR A 360 -20.02 -3.64 -27.79
N TYR A 361 -20.64 -3.50 -26.62
CA TYR A 361 -20.71 -4.55 -25.60
C TYR A 361 -22.13 -5.11 -25.50
N ASP A 362 -22.23 -6.36 -25.03
CA ASP A 362 -23.50 -6.92 -24.60
C ASP A 362 -23.93 -6.39 -23.21
N GLU A 363 -25.10 -6.81 -22.73
CA GLU A 363 -25.62 -6.42 -21.41
C GLU A 363 -24.72 -6.85 -20.24
N LYS A 364 -23.82 -7.82 -20.47
CA LYS A 364 -22.86 -8.31 -19.48
C LYS A 364 -21.51 -7.61 -19.54
N GLY A 365 -21.36 -6.61 -20.40
CA GLY A 365 -20.11 -5.89 -20.57
C GLY A 365 -19.04 -6.68 -21.32
N TYR A 366 -19.43 -7.61 -22.19
CA TYR A 366 -18.49 -8.31 -23.07
C TYR A 366 -18.52 -7.71 -24.47
N LEU A 367 -17.33 -7.41 -25.02
CA LEU A 367 -17.15 -6.85 -26.36
C LEU A 367 -17.65 -7.83 -27.43
N ILE A 368 -18.79 -7.53 -28.05
CA ILE A 368 -19.35 -8.36 -29.12
C ILE A 368 -18.94 -7.88 -30.52
N LYS A 369 -18.55 -6.61 -30.64
CA LYS A 369 -18.21 -6.00 -31.92
C LYS A 369 -17.30 -4.80 -31.75
N LYS A 370 -16.30 -4.66 -32.63
CA LYS A 370 -15.56 -3.42 -32.86
C LYS A 370 -15.61 -3.00 -34.32
N VAL A 371 -15.61 -1.71 -34.59
CA VAL A 371 -15.56 -1.12 -35.93
C VAL A 371 -14.41 -0.14 -35.98
N CYS A 372 -13.43 -0.40 -36.84
CA CYS A 372 -12.29 0.48 -37.11
C CYS A 372 -12.51 1.14 -38.47
N GLU A 373 -12.48 2.47 -38.51
CA GLU A 373 -12.61 3.26 -39.73
C GLU A 373 -11.60 4.39 -39.74
N GLY A 374 -11.00 4.63 -40.89
CA GLY A 374 -9.91 5.58 -41.03
C GLY A 374 -9.49 5.77 -42.47
N GLU A 375 -8.34 6.40 -42.63
CA GLU A 375 -7.72 6.67 -43.93
C GLU A 375 -6.26 6.19 -43.90
N SER A 376 -5.91 5.29 -44.83
CA SER A 376 -4.55 4.78 -44.99
C SER A 376 -3.85 5.49 -46.13
N TRP A 377 -2.59 5.87 -45.93
CA TRP A 377 -1.77 6.56 -46.93
C TRP A 377 -0.65 5.65 -47.42
N GLU A 378 -0.63 5.34 -48.72
CA GLU A 378 0.54 4.69 -49.33
C GLU A 378 1.62 5.73 -49.65
N MET A 379 2.90 5.35 -49.52
CA MET A 379 4.04 6.22 -49.86
C MET A 379 3.96 6.70 -51.31
N GLY A 380 3.73 8.01 -51.49
CA GLY A 380 3.61 8.65 -52.81
C GLY A 380 2.19 8.74 -53.37
N ALA A 381 1.16 8.37 -52.59
CA ALA A 381 -0.24 8.58 -52.96
C ALA A 381 -0.64 10.07 -52.84
N GLU A 382 -1.45 10.56 -53.78
CA GLU A 382 -1.98 11.95 -53.75
C GLU A 382 -3.20 12.10 -52.84
N GLU A 383 -3.93 11.01 -52.58
CA GLU A 383 -5.10 10.95 -51.70
C GLU A 383 -5.05 9.63 -50.89
N GLY A 384 -5.50 9.64 -49.63
CA GLY A 384 -5.57 8.44 -48.80
C GLY A 384 -6.79 7.58 -49.12
N GLU A 385 -6.63 6.26 -48.94
CA GLU A 385 -7.71 5.30 -49.15
C GLU A 385 -8.51 5.12 -47.85
N LYS A 386 -9.83 5.35 -47.93
CA LYS A 386 -10.72 5.13 -46.79
C LYS A 386 -10.97 3.64 -46.59
N PHE A 387 -10.79 3.18 -45.36
CA PHE A 387 -11.10 1.81 -44.99
C PHE A 387 -12.13 1.75 -43.86
N LYS A 388 -12.82 0.62 -43.79
CA LYS A 388 -13.70 0.28 -42.68
C LYS A 388 -13.66 -1.22 -42.48
N ASP A 389 -13.17 -1.65 -41.31
CA ASP A 389 -13.24 -3.04 -40.90
C ASP A 389 -14.16 -3.22 -39.69
N THR A 390 -14.92 -4.31 -39.69
CA THR A 390 -15.78 -4.71 -38.59
C THR A 390 -15.35 -6.08 -38.09
N THR A 391 -14.97 -6.17 -36.81
CA THR A 391 -14.69 -7.45 -36.15
C THR A 391 -15.82 -7.79 -35.18
N THR A 392 -16.28 -9.04 -35.22
CA THR A 392 -17.28 -9.60 -34.29
C THR A 392 -16.66 -10.72 -33.45
N TYR A 393 -17.10 -10.84 -32.20
CA TYR A 393 -16.54 -11.78 -31.24
C TYR A 393 -17.58 -12.78 -30.74
N THR A 394 -17.15 -14.02 -30.53
CA THR A 394 -17.96 -15.08 -29.89
C THR A 394 -17.15 -15.69 -28.76
N TYR A 395 -17.65 -15.55 -27.53
CA TYR A 395 -16.98 -16.03 -26.33
C TYR A 395 -17.17 -17.54 -26.12
N GLU A 396 -16.09 -18.22 -25.78
CA GLU A 396 -16.06 -19.69 -25.62
C GLU A 396 -15.91 -20.12 -24.16
N SER A 397 -15.17 -19.35 -23.35
CA SER A 397 -14.94 -19.70 -21.94
C SER A 397 -14.56 -18.49 -21.09
N PHE A 398 -14.83 -18.60 -19.79
CA PHE A 398 -14.58 -17.59 -18.76
C PHE A 398 -13.94 -18.26 -17.53
N ASP A 399 -13.24 -17.48 -16.71
CA ASP A 399 -12.76 -17.91 -15.40
C ASP A 399 -13.75 -17.55 -14.27
N GLU A 400 -13.39 -17.87 -13.03
CA GLU A 400 -14.22 -17.65 -11.84
C GLU A 400 -14.48 -16.17 -11.52
N HIS A 401 -13.66 -15.26 -12.05
CA HIS A 401 -13.83 -13.82 -11.89
C HIS A 401 -14.65 -13.19 -13.03
N GLY A 402 -15.18 -14.02 -13.95
CA GLY A 402 -15.97 -13.56 -15.10
C GLY A 402 -15.13 -12.98 -16.24
N ASN A 403 -13.81 -13.15 -16.21
CA ASN A 403 -12.93 -12.75 -17.32
C ASN A 403 -12.94 -13.82 -18.39
N TRP A 404 -13.01 -13.41 -19.65
CA TRP A 404 -12.95 -14.36 -20.75
C TRP A 404 -11.53 -14.96 -20.88
N THR A 405 -11.47 -16.25 -21.17
CA THR A 405 -10.23 -17.01 -21.33
C THR A 405 -10.05 -17.57 -22.74
N ALA A 406 -11.13 -17.65 -23.52
CA ALA A 406 -11.08 -17.89 -24.96
C ALA A 406 -12.26 -17.25 -25.69
N ARG A 407 -11.99 -16.67 -26.87
CA ARG A 407 -13.00 -16.19 -27.82
C ARG A 407 -12.55 -16.41 -29.27
N SER A 408 -13.51 -16.58 -30.16
CA SER A 408 -13.31 -16.56 -31.60
C SER A 408 -13.64 -15.17 -32.15
N ALA A 409 -12.86 -14.70 -33.12
CA ALA A 409 -13.03 -13.41 -33.78
C ALA A 409 -13.20 -13.59 -35.28
N LYS A 410 -14.04 -12.73 -35.89
CA LYS A 410 -14.29 -12.72 -37.33
C LYS A 410 -14.35 -11.29 -37.86
N SER A 411 -13.46 -10.98 -38.80
CA SER A 411 -13.40 -9.70 -39.52
C SER A 411 -14.35 -9.67 -40.71
N SER A 412 -14.69 -8.46 -41.18
CA SER A 412 -15.63 -8.24 -42.27
C SER A 412 -15.09 -8.67 -43.64
N ASP A 413 -13.77 -8.77 -43.76
CA ASP A 413 -13.07 -9.29 -44.93
C ASP A 413 -13.04 -10.84 -45.00
N GLY A 414 -13.60 -11.52 -44.00
CA GLY A 414 -13.70 -12.97 -43.93
C GLY A 414 -12.59 -13.66 -43.13
N ARG A 415 -11.55 -12.95 -42.68
CA ARG A 415 -10.54 -13.51 -41.77
C ARG A 415 -11.18 -13.92 -40.44
N SER A 416 -10.69 -15.02 -39.86
CA SER A 416 -11.12 -15.53 -38.57
C SER A 416 -9.91 -16.05 -37.81
N TRP A 417 -9.87 -15.83 -36.50
CA TRP A 417 -8.79 -16.25 -35.62
C TRP A 417 -9.31 -16.54 -34.22
N LYS A 418 -8.49 -17.19 -33.41
CA LYS A 418 -8.81 -17.47 -32.01
C LYS A 418 -7.92 -16.66 -31.07
N GLU A 419 -8.53 -16.15 -30.01
CA GLU A 419 -7.83 -15.43 -28.94
C GLU A 419 -7.99 -16.20 -27.62
N THR A 420 -6.91 -16.31 -26.85
CA THR A 420 -6.92 -16.92 -25.52
C THR A 420 -6.17 -16.05 -24.50
N ARG A 421 -6.63 -16.09 -23.24
CA ARG A 421 -5.99 -15.39 -22.12
C ARG A 421 -5.59 -16.36 -21.03
N ARG A 422 -4.38 -16.18 -20.50
CA ARG A 422 -3.95 -16.77 -19.23
C ARG A 422 -3.80 -15.66 -18.20
N ILE A 423 -4.63 -15.68 -17.16
CA ILE A 423 -4.74 -14.60 -16.16
C ILE A 423 -4.18 -15.08 -14.81
N GLN A 424 -3.51 -14.20 -14.09
CA GLN A 424 -3.05 -14.39 -12.72
C GLN A 424 -3.59 -13.27 -11.84
N TYR A 425 -3.96 -13.59 -10.61
CA TYR A 425 -4.54 -12.65 -9.65
C TYR A 425 -3.63 -12.44 -8.44
N TYR A 426 -3.78 -11.30 -7.77
CA TYR A 426 -3.29 -11.11 -6.41
C TYR A 426 -4.09 -11.99 -5.43
N LYS A 427 -3.46 -12.35 -4.32
CA LYS A 427 -4.06 -13.21 -3.29
C LYS A 427 -4.73 -12.39 -2.21
#